data_AF-A0A2G9TIR5-F1
#
_entry.id   AF-A0A2G9TIR5-F1
#
_cell.length_a   1.000
_cell.length_b   1.000
_cell.length_c   1.000
_cell.angle_alpha   90.00
_cell.angle_beta   90.00
_cell.angle_gamma   90.00
#
_symmetry.space_group_name_H-M   'P 1'
#
loop_
_entity.id
_entity.type
_entity.pdbx_description
1 polymer ?
#
loop_
_entity_poly.entity_id
_entity_poly.type
_entity_poly.pdbx_seq_one_letter_code
_entity_poly.pdbx_strand_id
1 'polypeptide(L)'
;MLTGRCVSSVVRVCARQLATPAVDPGTPSPIYLDVQATSPMDPRVVDAMLPYMLNEYGNPHSRTHAYGWKAEEAVEKARAHVATLIKADPREVIFTSGATESNNIAVKGVAKFQRHTGKNHVITLQTEHKCVLDSCRSLETEGFKVTYLPVDQGGRVDLKQGNDGVEGSSHEMFLIVKDSGAPRFYHTPDMSGIHDGSQQ
;
A
#
# COMPACT_ATOMS: atom_id res chain seq x y z
N MET A 1 -15.29 59.00 -48.86
CA MET A 1 -13.90 58.61 -48.55
C MET A 1 -13.73 58.55 -47.04
N LEU A 2 -13.24 57.41 -46.52
CA LEU A 2 -12.63 57.15 -45.18
C LEU A 2 -13.56 57.33 -43.96
N THR A 3 -14.32 56.33 -43.49
CA THR A 3 -13.97 55.15 -42.65
C THR A 3 -12.99 55.41 -41.51
N GLY A 4 -13.48 55.34 -40.26
CA GLY A 4 -12.67 55.22 -39.04
C GLY A 4 -13.45 54.44 -37.98
N ARG A 5 -13.11 53.17 -37.79
CA ARG A 5 -13.80 52.20 -36.94
C ARG A 5 -13.49 52.41 -35.46
N CYS A 6 -14.52 52.28 -34.64
CA CYS A 6 -14.45 52.05 -33.20
C CYS A 6 -13.77 50.69 -32.95
N VAL A 7 -12.67 50.65 -32.20
CA VAL A 7 -12.00 49.40 -31.81
C VAL A 7 -12.41 49.11 -30.37
N SER A 8 -13.36 48.19 -30.19
CA SER A 8 -13.61 47.59 -28.88
C SER A 8 -12.39 46.73 -28.51
N SER A 9 -11.72 47.07 -27.43
CA SER A 9 -10.69 46.24 -26.82
C SER A 9 -11.34 45.01 -26.18
N VAL A 10 -11.59 43.98 -26.99
CA VAL A 10 -11.85 42.64 -26.49
C VAL A 10 -10.54 42.17 -25.88
N VAL A 11 -10.46 42.22 -24.54
CA VAL A 11 -9.42 41.53 -23.78
C VAL A 11 -9.60 40.05 -24.06
N ARG A 12 -8.82 39.56 -25.02
CA ARG A 12 -8.67 38.14 -25.31
C ARG A 12 -7.93 37.57 -24.11
N VAL A 13 -8.67 37.12 -23.10
CA VAL A 13 -8.13 36.25 -22.06
C VAL A 13 -7.57 35.06 -22.81
N CYS A 14 -6.26 35.06 -22.99
CA CYS A 14 -5.53 33.94 -23.53
C CYS A 14 -5.71 32.84 -22.49
N ALA A 15 -6.71 31.99 -22.69
CA ALA A 15 -6.82 30.71 -22.02
C ALA A 15 -5.56 29.94 -22.42
N ARG A 16 -4.48 30.17 -21.68
CA ARG A 16 -3.25 29.40 -21.75
C ARG A 16 -3.69 28.03 -21.28
N GLN A 17 -3.92 27.16 -22.27
CA GLN A 17 -4.22 25.75 -22.12
C GLN A 17 -3.42 25.23 -20.92
N LEU A 18 -4.09 24.92 -19.81
CA LEU A 18 -3.52 24.10 -18.73
C LEU A 18 -3.49 22.63 -19.18
N ALA A 19 -3.19 22.40 -20.46
CA ALA A 19 -2.80 21.10 -20.93
C ALA A 19 -1.37 20.93 -20.44
N THR A 20 -1.18 20.01 -19.49
CA THR A 20 0.01 19.16 -19.46
C THR A 20 0.49 18.94 -20.90
N PRO A 21 1.80 18.98 -21.20
CA PRO A 21 2.29 18.69 -22.53
C PRO A 21 1.83 17.27 -22.89
N ALA A 22 0.67 17.21 -23.53
CA ALA A 22 0.10 16.01 -24.07
C ALA A 22 1.10 15.62 -25.13
N VAL A 23 1.72 14.45 -24.92
CA VAL A 23 2.28 13.57 -25.93
C VAL A 23 2.19 14.21 -27.31
N ASP A 24 3.31 14.65 -27.86
CA ASP A 24 3.37 15.16 -29.23
C ASP A 24 2.61 14.17 -30.14
N PRO A 25 1.48 14.57 -30.73
CA PRO A 25 0.61 13.66 -31.48
C PRO A 25 1.31 13.06 -32.71
N GLY A 26 2.48 13.60 -33.11
CA GLY A 26 3.31 13.09 -34.19
C GLY A 26 4.35 12.04 -33.78
N THR A 27 4.60 11.83 -32.48
CA THR A 27 5.63 10.91 -31.99
C THR A 27 4.98 9.78 -31.18
N PRO A 28 5.10 8.50 -31.61
CA PRO A 28 4.54 7.39 -30.85
C PRO A 28 5.19 7.31 -29.47
N SER A 29 4.36 7.33 -28.43
CA SER A 29 4.84 7.10 -27.07
C SER A 29 5.39 5.68 -26.92
N PRO A 30 6.41 5.47 -26.07
CA PRO A 30 6.91 4.12 -25.77
C PRO A 30 5.79 3.27 -25.16
N ILE A 31 5.79 1.98 -25.49
CA ILE A 31 4.89 1.00 -24.87
C ILE A 31 5.33 0.82 -23.42
N TYR A 32 4.41 1.03 -22.47
CA TYR A 32 4.68 0.87 -21.05
C TYR A 32 4.55 -0.60 -20.63
N LEU A 33 5.68 -1.26 -20.36
CA LEU A 33 5.76 -2.68 -19.96
C LEU A 33 6.23 -2.86 -18.50
N ASP A 34 6.02 -1.85 -17.64
CA ASP A 34 6.53 -1.83 -16.26
C ASP A 34 5.42 -1.62 -15.21
N VAL A 35 4.29 -2.32 -15.38
CA VAL A 35 3.11 -2.18 -14.51
C VAL A 35 3.34 -2.64 -13.06
N GLN A 36 4.43 -3.35 -12.79
CA GLN A 36 4.80 -3.75 -11.43
C GLN A 36 5.49 -2.63 -10.65
N ALA A 37 6.09 -1.65 -11.32
CA ALA A 37 6.58 -0.45 -10.67
C ALA A 37 5.43 0.48 -10.30
N THR A 38 4.51 0.74 -11.24
CA THR A 38 3.26 1.47 -11.00
C THR A 38 2.28 1.24 -12.15
N SER A 39 0.98 1.40 -11.91
CA SER A 39 -0.06 1.27 -12.93
C SER A 39 -0.67 2.63 -13.29
N PRO A 40 -1.04 2.86 -14.57
CA PRO A 40 -1.86 4.02 -14.91
C PRO A 40 -3.20 3.95 -14.18
N MET A 41 -3.71 5.09 -13.73
CA MET A 41 -5.02 5.15 -13.08
C MET A 41 -6.13 4.81 -14.08
N ASP A 42 -7.06 3.95 -13.68
CA ASP A 42 -8.27 3.68 -14.44
C ASP A 42 -9.10 4.99 -14.53
N PRO A 43 -9.62 5.38 -15.70
CA PRO A 43 -10.44 6.59 -15.85
C PRO A 43 -11.61 6.66 -14.86
N ARG A 44 -12.19 5.52 -14.47
CA ARG A 44 -13.27 5.44 -13.47
C ARG A 44 -12.80 5.80 -12.07
N VAL A 45 -11.53 5.52 -11.75
CA VAL A 45 -10.93 5.93 -10.47
C VAL A 45 -10.72 7.44 -10.46
N VAL A 46 -10.24 8.02 -11.57
CA VAL A 46 -10.08 9.48 -11.70
C VAL A 46 -11.42 10.19 -11.54
N ASP A 47 -12.46 9.73 -12.25
CA ASP A 47 -13.81 10.28 -12.17
C ASP A 47 -14.37 10.23 -10.73
N ALA A 48 -14.14 9.13 -10.01
CA ALA A 48 -14.55 8.99 -8.62
C ALA A 48 -13.78 9.91 -7.65
N MET A 49 -12.54 10.27 -7.96
CA MET A 49 -11.69 11.13 -7.11
C MET A 49 -11.95 12.62 -7.31
N LEU A 50 -12.27 13.05 -8.55
CA LEU A 50 -12.42 14.46 -8.91
C LEU A 50 -13.38 15.27 -8.03
N PRO A 51 -14.56 14.76 -7.61
CA PRO A 51 -15.49 15.51 -6.76
C PRO A 51 -14.85 15.98 -5.43
N TYR A 52 -14.05 15.11 -4.80
CA TYR A 52 -13.39 15.39 -3.53
C TYR A 52 -12.20 16.34 -3.66
N MET A 53 -11.62 16.45 -4.87
CA MET A 53 -10.54 17.39 -5.16
C MET A 53 -11.06 18.81 -5.47
N LEU A 54 -12.30 18.92 -5.97
CA LEU A 54 -12.84 20.20 -6.43
C LEU A 54 -13.83 20.82 -5.44
N ASN A 55 -14.86 20.07 -5.06
CA ASN A 55 -16.04 20.62 -4.37
C ASN A 55 -16.24 20.03 -2.96
N GLU A 56 -15.80 18.79 -2.73
CA GLU A 56 -16.00 18.05 -1.48
C GLU A 56 -14.68 17.86 -0.70
N TYR A 57 -13.96 18.96 -0.50
CA TYR A 57 -12.64 19.03 0.15
C TYR A 57 -12.68 18.98 1.69
N GLY A 58 -13.78 18.51 2.28
CA GLY A 58 -13.97 18.51 3.73
C GLY A 58 -12.98 17.61 4.46
N ASN A 59 -12.62 17.97 5.70
CA ASN A 59 -11.87 17.08 6.58
C ASN A 59 -12.82 16.05 7.20
N PRO A 60 -12.60 14.73 7.02
CA PRO A 60 -13.47 13.69 7.59
C PRO A 60 -13.50 13.70 9.14
N HIS A 61 -12.53 14.33 9.80
CA HIS A 61 -12.53 14.49 11.26
C HIS A 61 -13.37 15.67 11.76
N SER A 62 -13.90 16.51 10.86
CA SER A 62 -14.78 17.63 11.23
C SER A 62 -16.21 17.16 11.49
N ARG A 63 -16.56 16.94 12.76
CA ARG A 63 -17.88 16.41 13.15
C ARG A 63 -19.00 17.45 13.22
N THR A 64 -18.72 18.73 13.00
CA THR A 64 -19.66 19.84 13.29
C THR A 64 -20.39 20.39 12.07
N HIS A 65 -20.00 20.00 10.85
CA HIS A 65 -20.55 20.60 9.64
C HIS A 65 -20.66 19.61 8.47
N ALA A 66 -21.57 19.92 7.53
CA ALA A 66 -21.91 19.05 6.40
C ALA A 66 -20.71 18.62 5.54
N TYR A 67 -19.72 19.49 5.33
CA TYR A 67 -18.52 19.12 4.57
C TYR A 67 -17.72 17.97 5.21
N GLY A 68 -17.68 17.89 6.55
CA GLY A 68 -16.95 16.83 7.23
C GLY A 68 -17.74 15.52 7.23
N TRP A 69 -19.06 15.59 7.43
CA TRP A 69 -19.93 14.40 7.33
C TRP A 69 -19.88 13.75 5.96
N LYS A 70 -19.90 14.55 4.88
CA LYS A 70 -19.74 14.04 3.51
C LYS A 70 -18.39 13.36 3.29
N ALA A 71 -17.31 13.97 3.79
CA ALA A 71 -15.98 13.39 3.68
C ALA A 71 -15.84 12.08 4.49
N GLU A 72 -16.43 12.03 5.70
CA GLU A 72 -16.49 10.83 6.53
C GLU A 72 -17.25 9.70 5.82
N GLU A 73 -18.43 9.99 5.25
CA GLU A 73 -19.20 9.02 4.46
C GLU A 73 -18.41 8.46 3.28
N ALA A 74 -17.68 9.31 2.56
CA ALA A 74 -16.83 8.90 1.45
C ALA A 74 -15.69 7.96 1.88
N VAL A 75 -15.04 8.27 3.01
CA VAL A 75 -13.97 7.43 3.58
C VAL A 75 -14.51 6.07 4.01
N GLU A 76 -15.65 6.04 4.71
CA GLU A 76 -16.24 4.78 5.16
C GLU A 76 -16.77 3.92 4.01
N LYS A 77 -17.31 4.54 2.95
CA LYS A 77 -17.65 3.84 1.71
C LYS A 77 -16.42 3.23 1.04
N ALA A 78 -15.32 3.97 0.95
CA ALA A 78 -14.06 3.46 0.40
C ALA A 78 -13.52 2.29 1.25
N ARG A 79 -13.61 2.39 2.58
CA ARG A 79 -13.21 1.33 3.51
C ARG A 79 -14.00 0.06 3.29
N ALA A 80 -15.32 0.17 3.15
CA ALA A 80 -16.20 -0.96 2.87
C ALA A 80 -15.88 -1.66 1.53
N HIS A 81 -15.54 -0.89 0.49
CA HIS A 81 -15.12 -1.48 -0.79
C HIS A 81 -13.82 -2.29 -0.66
N VAL A 82 -12.81 -1.76 0.04
CA VAL A 82 -11.54 -2.47 0.28
C VAL A 82 -11.78 -3.72 1.12
N ALA A 83 -12.54 -3.61 2.21
CA ALA A 83 -12.87 -4.73 3.08
C ALA A 83 -13.59 -5.86 2.34
N THR A 84 -14.53 -5.51 1.46
CA THR A 84 -15.25 -6.48 0.61
C THR A 84 -14.31 -7.22 -0.34
N LEU A 85 -13.34 -6.51 -0.93
CA LEU A 85 -12.36 -7.11 -1.85
C LEU A 85 -11.50 -8.18 -1.18
N ILE A 86 -11.09 -7.95 0.07
CA ILE A 86 -10.23 -8.86 0.84
C ILE A 86 -11.00 -9.77 1.81
N LYS A 87 -12.33 -9.69 1.83
CA LYS A 87 -13.23 -10.43 2.74
C LYS A 87 -12.92 -10.20 4.23
N ALA A 88 -12.66 -8.95 4.63
CA ALA A 88 -12.42 -8.53 6.01
C ALA A 88 -13.60 -7.70 6.57
N ASP A 89 -13.66 -7.50 7.89
CA ASP A 89 -14.55 -6.49 8.47
C ASP A 89 -14.00 -5.09 8.16
N PRO A 90 -14.84 -4.10 7.79
CA PRO A 90 -14.37 -2.73 7.55
C PRO A 90 -13.54 -2.15 8.70
N ARG A 91 -13.83 -2.53 9.95
CA ARG A 91 -13.08 -2.07 11.13
C ARG A 91 -11.63 -2.58 11.18
N GLU A 92 -11.29 -3.60 10.41
CA GLU A 92 -9.94 -4.16 10.30
C GLU A 92 -9.10 -3.44 9.22
N VAL A 93 -9.72 -2.62 8.39
CA VAL A 93 -9.03 -1.89 7.32
C VAL A 93 -8.57 -0.51 7.82
N ILE A 94 -7.25 -0.32 7.88
CA ILE A 94 -6.63 0.96 8.23
C ILE A 94 -6.01 1.56 6.96
N PHE A 95 -6.36 2.81 6.65
CA PHE A 95 -5.74 3.54 5.54
C PHE A 95 -4.37 4.09 5.95
N THR A 96 -3.40 3.91 5.06
CA THR A 96 -2.02 4.41 5.18
C THR A 96 -1.61 5.06 3.86
N SER A 97 -0.50 5.79 3.83
CA SER A 97 0.04 6.42 2.61
C SER A 97 0.49 5.44 1.53
N GLY A 98 0.71 4.17 1.87
CA GLY A 98 1.03 3.10 0.93
C GLY A 98 1.61 1.86 1.60
N ALA A 99 1.88 0.82 0.82
CA ALA A 99 2.34 -0.48 1.33
C ALA A 99 3.65 -0.38 2.16
N THR A 100 4.54 0.55 1.85
CA THR A 100 5.76 0.81 2.65
C THR A 100 5.42 1.20 4.09
N GLU A 101 4.44 2.08 4.29
CA GLU A 101 3.99 2.47 5.62
C GLU A 101 3.24 1.32 6.29
N SER A 102 2.34 0.64 5.58
CA SER A 102 1.60 -0.51 6.12
C SER A 102 2.54 -1.60 6.62
N ASN A 103 3.58 -1.93 5.85
CA ASN A 103 4.59 -2.93 6.22
C ASN A 103 5.41 -2.49 7.45
N ASN A 104 5.77 -1.20 7.54
CA ASN A 104 6.46 -0.67 8.72
C ASN A 104 5.58 -0.77 9.97
N ILE A 105 4.30 -0.40 9.88
CA ILE A 105 3.35 -0.47 10.98
C ILE A 105 3.15 -1.93 11.42
N ALA A 106 2.96 -2.84 10.48
CA ALA A 106 2.77 -4.26 10.79
C ALA A 106 4.01 -4.87 11.45
N VAL A 107 5.19 -4.78 10.81
CA VAL A 107 6.43 -5.39 11.30
C VAL A 107 6.84 -4.79 12.64
N LYS A 108 7.00 -3.46 12.70
CA LYS A 108 7.53 -2.79 13.90
C LYS A 108 6.48 -2.71 14.99
N GLY A 109 5.22 -2.48 14.64
CA GLY A 109 4.12 -2.38 15.58
C GLY A 109 3.90 -3.70 16.32
N VAL A 110 3.79 -4.82 15.60
CA VAL A 110 3.59 -6.12 16.24
C VAL A 110 4.82 -6.52 17.05
N ALA A 111 6.04 -6.36 16.52
CA ALA A 111 7.28 -6.67 17.24
C ALA A 111 7.39 -5.89 18.57
N LYS A 112 7.15 -4.58 18.54
CA LYS A 112 7.22 -3.73 19.73
C LYS A 112 6.07 -4.02 20.70
N PHE A 113 4.88 -4.30 20.18
CA PHE A 113 3.74 -4.69 21.01
C PHE A 113 4.02 -5.99 21.76
N GLN A 114 4.56 -7.03 21.11
CA GLN A 114 4.79 -8.32 21.77
C GLN A 114 6.06 -8.36 22.62
N ARG A 115 6.94 -7.34 22.56
CA ARG A 115 8.20 -7.29 23.33
C ARG A 115 8.01 -7.51 24.84
N HIS A 116 6.93 -6.99 25.43
CA HIS A 116 6.64 -7.16 26.86
C HIS A 116 6.29 -8.60 27.25
N THR A 117 5.89 -9.44 26.29
CA THR A 117 5.56 -10.86 26.50
C THR A 117 6.79 -11.78 26.40
N GLY A 118 7.98 -11.22 26.22
CA GLY A 118 9.23 -11.97 26.02
C GLY A 118 9.46 -12.39 24.57
N LYS A 119 8.52 -12.12 23.65
CA LYS A 119 8.65 -12.39 22.22
C LYS A 119 9.54 -11.36 21.55
N ASN A 120 10.77 -11.74 21.21
CA ASN A 120 11.79 -10.86 20.65
C ASN A 120 12.46 -11.43 19.39
N HIS A 121 11.90 -12.48 18.79
CA HIS A 121 12.41 -13.11 17.58
C HIS A 121 11.42 -12.95 16.42
N VAL A 122 11.92 -12.37 15.32
CA VAL A 122 11.18 -12.18 14.06
C VAL A 122 11.75 -13.12 13.00
N ILE A 123 10.88 -13.81 12.27
CA ILE A 123 11.26 -14.66 11.14
C ILE A 123 10.65 -14.08 9.87
N THR A 124 11.48 -13.92 8.83
CA THR A 124 11.09 -13.36 7.53
C THR A 124 11.88 -14.03 6.39
N LEU A 125 11.60 -13.69 5.13
CA LEU A 125 12.29 -14.25 3.96
C LEU A 125 13.40 -13.34 3.45
N GLN A 126 14.41 -13.92 2.80
CA GLN A 126 15.47 -13.14 2.13
C GLN A 126 14.97 -12.37 0.89
N THR A 127 13.86 -12.82 0.30
CA THR A 127 13.26 -12.29 -0.92
C THR A 127 12.14 -11.29 -0.68
N GLU A 128 11.98 -10.82 0.56
CA GLU A 128 10.98 -9.80 0.89
C GLU A 128 11.27 -8.45 0.21
N HIS A 129 10.20 -7.67 0.04
CA HIS A 129 10.35 -6.29 -0.43
C HIS A 129 11.23 -5.48 0.54
N LYS A 130 12.03 -4.56 0.00
CA LYS A 130 13.04 -3.79 0.76
C LYS A 130 12.49 -3.14 2.03
N CYS A 131 11.26 -2.63 2.02
CA CYS A 131 10.68 -1.99 3.20
C CYS A 131 10.49 -2.93 4.40
N VAL A 132 10.34 -4.24 4.17
CA VAL A 132 10.24 -5.27 5.20
C VAL A 132 11.64 -5.57 5.74
N LEU A 133 12.59 -5.85 4.83
CA LEU A 133 13.98 -6.11 5.20
C LEU A 133 14.61 -4.95 5.99
N ASP A 134 14.39 -3.71 5.57
CA ASP A 134 14.89 -2.53 6.28
C ASP A 134 14.17 -2.33 7.63
N SER A 135 12.89 -2.73 7.74
CA SER A 135 12.16 -2.72 9.02
C SER A 135 12.74 -3.76 9.98
N CYS A 136 13.04 -4.97 9.49
CA CYS A 136 13.69 -6.02 10.26
C CYS A 136 15.10 -5.61 10.71
N ARG A 137 15.91 -5.03 9.84
CA ARG A 137 17.23 -4.47 10.21
C ARG A 137 17.14 -3.40 11.28
N SER A 138 16.14 -2.52 11.18
CA SER A 138 15.86 -1.54 12.23
C SER A 138 15.57 -2.24 13.57
N LEU A 139 14.80 -3.32 13.58
CA LEU A 139 14.51 -4.08 14.80
C LEU A 139 15.74 -4.78 15.37
N GLU A 140 16.67 -5.27 14.53
CA GLU A 140 17.95 -5.84 14.98
C GLU A 140 18.74 -4.81 15.81
N THR A 141 18.79 -3.55 15.37
CA THR A 141 19.44 -2.46 16.13
C THR A 141 18.74 -2.15 17.47
N GLU A 142 17.47 -2.51 17.60
CA GLU A 142 16.68 -2.35 18.83
C GLU A 142 16.75 -3.59 19.75
N GLY A 143 17.53 -4.60 19.38
CA GLY A 143 17.80 -5.82 20.17
C GLY A 143 16.86 -7.00 19.88
N PHE A 144 16.14 -7.00 18.76
CA PHE A 144 15.39 -8.17 18.30
C PHE A 144 16.30 -9.15 17.57
N LYS A 145 16.05 -10.46 17.72
CA LYS A 145 16.64 -11.50 16.88
C LYS A 145 15.85 -11.54 15.58
N VAL A 146 16.52 -11.58 14.42
CA VAL A 146 15.86 -11.76 13.13
C VAL A 146 16.47 -12.93 12.37
N THR A 147 15.62 -13.83 11.86
CA THR A 147 16.03 -14.91 10.97
C THR A 147 15.50 -14.63 9.56
N TYR A 148 16.41 -14.62 8.57
CA TYR A 148 16.08 -14.48 7.16
C TYR A 148 16.16 -15.85 6.48
N LEU A 149 15.01 -16.49 6.25
CA LEU A 149 14.93 -17.80 5.63
C LEU A 149 15.35 -17.75 4.16
N PRO A 150 16.22 -18.69 3.71
CA PRO A 150 16.54 -18.82 2.30
C PRO A 150 15.34 -19.36 1.52
N VAL A 151 15.34 -19.09 0.22
CA VAL A 151 14.38 -19.69 -0.72
C VAL A 151 15.12 -20.59 -1.70
N ASP A 152 14.43 -21.59 -2.25
CA ASP A 152 14.98 -22.42 -3.31
C ASP A 152 15.08 -21.66 -4.65
N GLN A 153 15.66 -22.29 -5.68
CA GLN A 153 15.75 -21.68 -7.02
C GLN A 153 14.38 -21.42 -7.68
N GLY A 154 13.32 -22.05 -7.16
CA GLY A 154 11.94 -21.80 -7.55
C GLY A 154 11.28 -20.65 -6.80
N GLY A 155 11.97 -20.01 -5.84
CA GLY A 155 11.42 -18.99 -4.96
C GLY A 155 10.48 -19.55 -3.89
N ARG A 156 10.57 -20.84 -3.57
CA ARG A 156 9.75 -21.49 -2.54
C ARG A 156 10.49 -21.57 -1.22
N VAL A 157 9.74 -21.44 -0.14
CA VAL A 157 10.23 -21.61 1.23
C VAL A 157 9.99 -23.05 1.66
N ASP A 158 11.01 -23.69 2.23
CA ASP A 158 10.80 -24.97 2.90
C ASP A 158 10.21 -24.74 4.29
N LEU A 159 8.95 -25.13 4.48
CA LEU A 159 8.26 -24.99 5.76
C LEU A 159 8.91 -25.79 6.88
N LYS A 160 9.63 -26.88 6.54
CA LYS A 160 10.35 -27.66 7.54
C LYS A 160 11.50 -26.86 8.13
N GLN A 161 12.21 -26.07 7.31
CA GLN A 161 13.21 -25.13 7.80
C GLN A 161 12.60 -24.00 8.62
N GLY A 162 11.37 -23.58 8.29
CA GLY A 162 10.58 -22.68 9.14
C GLY A 162 10.37 -23.28 10.53
N ASN A 163 10.03 -24.56 10.62
CA ASN A 163 9.81 -25.29 11.89
C ASN A 163 11.11 -25.61 12.65
N ASP A 164 12.22 -25.89 11.96
CA ASP A 164 13.51 -26.19 12.58
C ASP A 164 14.22 -24.92 13.08
N GLY A 165 13.97 -23.77 12.42
CA GLY A 165 14.40 -22.44 12.88
C GLY A 165 13.57 -21.90 14.04
N VAL A 166 12.42 -22.52 14.31
CA VAL A 166 11.61 -22.36 15.51
C VAL A 166 12.14 -23.33 16.55
N GLU A 167 13.20 -22.94 17.26
CA GLU A 167 13.77 -23.76 18.34
C GLU A 167 12.79 -23.79 19.53
N GLY A 168 11.72 -24.58 19.43
CA GLY A 168 10.87 -25.04 20.54
C GLY A 168 10.32 -24.00 21.51
N SER A 169 10.42 -22.71 21.20
CA SER A 169 10.11 -21.64 22.13
C SER A 169 8.83 -20.94 21.70
N SER A 170 7.87 -20.85 22.61
CA SER A 170 6.58 -20.17 22.42
C SER A 170 6.70 -18.65 22.20
N HIS A 171 7.90 -18.17 21.86
CA HIS A 171 8.37 -16.79 21.96
C HIS A 171 8.64 -16.14 20.59
N GLU A 172 8.14 -16.74 19.51
CA GLU A 172 8.49 -16.35 18.15
C GLU A 172 7.34 -15.65 17.41
N MET A 173 7.72 -14.74 16.51
CA MET A 173 6.82 -14.03 15.63
C MET A 173 7.22 -14.30 14.19
N PHE A 174 6.33 -14.99 13.48
CA PHE A 174 6.51 -15.31 12.08
C PHE A 174 5.78 -14.26 11.22
N LEU A 175 6.50 -13.58 10.32
CA LEU A 175 5.94 -12.52 9.50
C LEU A 175 6.47 -12.62 8.07
N ILE A 176 5.65 -13.19 7.20
CA ILE A 176 5.86 -13.20 5.74
C ILE A 176 5.02 -12.08 5.15
N VAL A 177 5.66 -11.19 4.40
CA VAL A 177 4.98 -10.22 3.56
C VAL A 177 5.17 -10.69 2.11
N LYS A 178 4.20 -10.46 1.24
CA LYS A 178 4.34 -10.90 -0.16
C LYS A 178 5.26 -9.92 -0.89
N ASP A 179 6.29 -10.44 -1.56
CA ASP A 179 7.12 -9.68 -2.50
C ASP A 179 6.38 -9.40 -3.82
N SER A 180 6.59 -8.20 -4.38
CA SER A 180 6.08 -7.75 -5.67
C SER A 180 7.03 -8.08 -6.84
N GLY A 181 8.30 -8.37 -6.57
CA GLY A 181 9.34 -8.62 -7.59
C GLY A 181 9.29 -10.03 -8.20
N ALA A 182 8.73 -11.01 -7.50
CA ALA A 182 8.61 -12.37 -8.01
C ALA A 182 7.25 -12.60 -8.71
N PRO A 183 7.21 -12.97 -10.02
CA PRO A 183 5.98 -13.38 -10.70
C PRO A 183 5.42 -14.72 -10.19
N ARG A 184 6.08 -15.32 -9.19
CA ARG A 184 5.75 -16.64 -8.67
C ARG A 184 4.96 -16.46 -7.38
N PHE A 185 3.76 -17.02 -7.36
CA PHE A 185 3.04 -17.21 -6.11
C PHE A 185 3.90 -18.11 -5.22
N TYR A 186 4.31 -17.62 -4.05
CA TYR A 186 4.59 -18.54 -2.96
C TYR A 186 3.34 -19.42 -2.87
N HIS A 187 3.51 -20.74 -2.93
CA HIS A 187 2.47 -21.60 -2.42
C HIS A 187 2.49 -21.32 -0.92
N THR A 188 1.74 -20.32 -0.46
CA THR A 188 1.48 -20.09 0.94
C THR A 188 0.65 -21.29 1.34
N PRO A 189 1.24 -22.30 2.00
CA PRO A 189 0.43 -23.32 2.62
C PRO A 189 -0.37 -22.62 3.71
N ASP A 190 -1.42 -23.26 4.20
CA ASP A 190 -2.18 -22.71 5.31
C ASP A 190 -1.28 -22.58 6.56
N MET A 191 -0.74 -21.38 6.80
CA MET A 191 0.14 -21.08 7.93
C MET A 191 -0.66 -20.80 9.21
N SER A 192 -2.01 -20.83 9.15
CA SER A 192 -2.84 -20.60 10.34
C SER A 192 -2.56 -21.65 11.43
N GLY A 193 -2.23 -22.88 11.04
CA GLY A 193 -1.84 -23.96 11.95
C GLY A 193 -0.43 -23.88 12.54
N ILE A 194 0.38 -22.85 12.22
CA ILE A 194 1.72 -22.67 12.80
C ILE A 194 1.67 -21.78 14.05
N HIS A 195 0.65 -20.93 14.17
CA HIS A 195 0.46 -20.05 15.32
C HIS A 195 -0.43 -20.65 16.42
N ASP A 196 -1.21 -21.65 16.04
CA ASP A 196 -2.06 -22.45 16.90
C ASP A 196 -1.22 -23.65 17.39
N GLY A 197 -0.83 -23.62 18.67
CA GLY A 197 -0.10 -24.72 19.32
C GLY A 197 -0.95 -25.95 19.61
N SER A 198 -2.07 -26.17 18.92
CA SER A 198 -2.86 -27.40 19.03
C SER A 198 -2.40 -28.41 17.98
N GLN A 199 -1.46 -29.25 18.42
CA GLN A 199 -1.43 -30.61 17.90
C GLN A 199 -2.76 -31.29 18.26
N GLN A 200 -3.56 -31.64 17.24
CA GLN A 200 -4.37 -32.86 17.21
C GLN A 200 -4.39 -33.42 15.79
#